data_AF-A0A8C4N863-F1
#
_entry.id   AF-A0A8C4N863-F1
#
_cell.length_a   1.000
_cell.length_b   1.000
_cell.length_c   1.000
_cell.angle_alpha   90.00
_cell.angle_beta   90.00
_cell.angle_gamma   90.00
#
_symmetry.space_group_name_H-M   'P 1'
#
loop_
_entity.id
_entity.type
_entity.pdbx_description
1 polymer ?
#
loop_
_entity_poly.entity_id
_entity_poly.type
_entity_poly.pdbx_seq_one_letter_code
_entity_poly.pdbx_strand_id
1 'polypeptide(L)'
;MARTGVNSQGAKAKLKELCNQASQRRPAVEEVSTTGEEIALQSSPSEAVALRSRLADLHRCWDNLSNGLQRLEEGRKHQASVLVGIDEFSRWLDEAESVVETEVDPDDEKQVQDLLVKVKWQTAELPSRGAALAGLGRSAREAPEAGTSTRFERQGPKGDIKHLNTRWTAATEETVRTKQADVEAAIRRAERLSHKETLNPKAKERLVQLKSDWTVVNDLLRELKEAAPVVTSLPAGQSVVQTVTVVTVTKEGTTMKPEGPSLPARAAELTDWLALQDHTVRSRIAVVGDLDDISDASQTQKRILGELDHKRPLLEELITTLQNLKNKTSEPETRATLTSTGEKLLAAYEATHRLASGRLIQLNEMYHDSAQWNEARHEAEQLLASAEPRLARFGPVTTEVLLAKRAAELKALGKDLRQWKISLDAANDMAKKLLRDYTADDTHRVEEICGQLQHTWADLLRRLNDQDAMLELAIKRSKQLQLDLERFLAWLTGAETAASRLEEAGRAEGVSEGLPEARVLLRQYQELQAEIDGHQDVLRGLDEDGRHAVVAMQGSDEAFQLQRRLDDMNRRWAELRRRTMSIR
;
A
#
# COMPACT_ATOMS: atom_id res chain seq x y z
N MET A 1 -23.99 9.61 -9.45
CA MET A 1 -24.95 8.58 -9.89
C MET A 1 -24.72 7.31 -9.09
N ALA A 2 -25.59 7.00 -8.12
CA ALA A 2 -25.51 5.78 -7.32
C ALA A 2 -26.06 4.58 -8.12
N ARG A 3 -25.18 3.87 -8.84
CA ARG A 3 -25.55 2.65 -9.56
C ARG A 3 -25.43 1.43 -8.64
N THR A 4 -26.56 0.90 -8.20
CA THR A 4 -26.87 -0.54 -8.04
C THR A 4 -25.73 -1.50 -7.58
N GLY A 5 -24.92 -1.13 -6.59
CA GLY A 5 -23.84 -1.99 -6.06
C GLY A 5 -24.33 -3.17 -5.20
N VAL A 6 -25.59 -3.14 -4.76
CA VAL A 6 -26.15 -4.12 -3.80
C VAL A 6 -26.38 -5.49 -4.45
N ASN A 7 -26.73 -5.53 -5.75
CA ASN A 7 -26.99 -6.80 -6.44
C ASN A 7 -25.70 -7.52 -6.89
N SER A 8 -24.63 -6.76 -7.18
CA SER A 8 -23.35 -7.33 -7.64
C SER A 8 -22.53 -7.94 -6.51
N GLN A 9 -22.58 -7.38 -5.29
CA GLN A 9 -21.96 -7.98 -4.11
C GLN A 9 -22.67 -9.27 -3.69
N GLY A 10 -24.01 -9.31 -3.75
CA GLY A 10 -24.79 -10.53 -3.52
C GLY A 10 -24.48 -11.62 -4.53
N ALA A 11 -24.41 -11.29 -5.82
CA ALA A 11 -24.01 -12.22 -6.87
C ALA A 11 -22.56 -12.73 -6.71
N LYS A 12 -21.63 -11.86 -6.28
CA LYS A 12 -20.24 -12.22 -5.98
C LYS A 12 -20.14 -13.21 -4.81
N ALA A 13 -20.86 -12.95 -3.72
CA ALA A 13 -20.89 -13.83 -2.57
C ALA A 13 -21.51 -15.19 -2.95
N LYS A 14 -22.60 -15.17 -3.72
CA LYS A 14 -23.28 -16.40 -4.16
C LYS A 14 -22.42 -17.24 -5.11
N LEU A 15 -21.70 -16.62 -6.05
CA LEU A 15 -20.79 -17.35 -6.94
C LEU A 15 -19.62 -17.98 -6.17
N LYS A 16 -19.02 -17.24 -5.22
CA LYS A 16 -17.96 -17.77 -4.35
C LYS A 16 -18.46 -18.95 -3.52
N GLU A 17 -19.67 -18.84 -2.97
CA GLU A 17 -20.32 -19.90 -2.23
C GLU A 17 -20.55 -21.15 -3.10
N LEU A 18 -21.03 -20.98 -4.35
CA LEU A 18 -21.22 -22.09 -5.28
C LEU A 18 -19.89 -22.76 -5.67
N CYS A 19 -18.81 -22.00 -5.90
CA CYS A 19 -17.48 -22.57 -6.14
C CYS A 19 -16.96 -23.36 -4.92
N ASN A 20 -17.18 -22.85 -3.70
CA ASN A 20 -16.81 -23.54 -2.48
C ASN A 20 -17.59 -24.85 -2.32
N GLN A 21 -18.91 -24.81 -2.53
CA GLN A 21 -19.77 -26.00 -2.47
C GLN A 21 -19.39 -27.04 -3.51
N ALA A 22 -19.06 -26.62 -4.75
CA ALA A 22 -18.55 -27.53 -5.78
C ALA A 22 -17.20 -28.14 -5.38
N SER A 23 -16.29 -27.36 -4.79
CA SER A 23 -15.01 -27.87 -4.30
C SER A 23 -15.17 -28.87 -3.16
N GLN A 24 -16.10 -28.61 -2.23
CA GLN A 24 -16.40 -29.51 -1.10
C GLN A 24 -17.06 -30.82 -1.53
N ARG A 25 -17.84 -30.81 -2.62
CA ARG A 25 -18.54 -32.00 -3.13
C ARG A 25 -17.69 -32.85 -4.08
N ARG A 26 -16.54 -32.34 -4.55
CA ARG A 26 -15.61 -33.07 -5.42
C ARG A 26 -15.21 -34.45 -4.86
N PRO A 27 -14.80 -34.59 -3.58
CA PRO A 27 -14.40 -35.89 -3.05
C PRO A 27 -15.54 -36.91 -3.05
N ALA A 28 -16.78 -36.46 -2.78
CA ALA A 28 -17.95 -37.34 -2.80
C ALA A 28 -18.29 -37.84 -4.21
N VAL A 29 -18.07 -37.02 -5.24
CA VAL A 29 -18.24 -37.46 -6.65
C VAL A 29 -17.17 -38.48 -7.03
N GLU A 30 -15.92 -38.28 -6.58
CA GLU A 30 -14.82 -39.22 -6.77
C GLU A 30 -15.05 -40.56 -6.03
N GLU A 31 -15.60 -40.52 -4.81
CA GLU A 31 -15.98 -41.69 -4.03
C GLU A 31 -17.13 -42.48 -4.67
N VAL A 32 -18.18 -41.79 -5.15
CA VAL A 32 -19.29 -42.40 -5.89
C VAL A 32 -18.79 -43.04 -7.20
N SER A 33 -17.83 -42.39 -7.88
CA SER A 33 -17.20 -42.97 -9.06
C SER A 33 -16.43 -44.25 -8.73
N THR A 34 -15.59 -44.21 -7.70
CA THR A 34 -14.75 -45.35 -7.29
C THR A 34 -15.62 -46.53 -6.86
N THR A 35 -16.58 -46.29 -5.98
CA THR A 35 -17.51 -47.31 -5.48
C THR A 35 -18.40 -47.85 -6.60
N GLY A 36 -18.85 -46.98 -7.51
CA GLY A 36 -19.64 -47.37 -8.67
C GLY A 36 -18.85 -48.26 -9.64
N GLU A 37 -17.58 -47.96 -9.88
CA GLU A 37 -16.71 -48.81 -10.71
C GLU A 37 -16.45 -50.18 -10.06
N GLU A 38 -16.25 -50.23 -8.74
CA GLU A 38 -16.10 -51.48 -7.99
C GLU A 38 -17.36 -52.35 -8.04
N ILE A 39 -18.55 -51.75 -7.85
CA ILE A 39 -19.83 -52.44 -7.97
C ILE A 39 -20.02 -52.96 -9.40
N ALA A 40 -19.65 -52.19 -10.42
CA ALA A 40 -19.74 -52.62 -11.81
C ALA A 40 -18.83 -53.82 -12.13
N LEU A 41 -17.73 -54.03 -11.39
CA LEU A 41 -16.86 -55.21 -11.54
C LEU A 41 -17.48 -56.49 -10.95
N GLN A 42 -18.38 -56.35 -9.96
CA GLN A 42 -19.03 -57.47 -9.28
C GLN A 42 -20.45 -57.76 -9.80
N SER A 43 -20.97 -56.93 -10.71
CA SER A 43 -22.33 -57.02 -11.25
C SER A 43 -22.41 -57.86 -12.52
N SER A 44 -23.63 -58.22 -12.93
CA SER A 44 -23.85 -58.86 -14.23
C SER A 44 -23.46 -57.91 -15.39
N PRO A 45 -23.12 -58.44 -16.58
CA PRO A 45 -22.67 -57.62 -17.71
C PRO A 45 -23.65 -56.51 -18.13
N SER A 46 -24.96 -56.77 -18.07
CA SER A 46 -25.98 -55.77 -18.40
C SER A 46 -26.09 -54.66 -17.35
N GLU A 47 -25.97 -55.00 -16.07
CA GLU A 47 -26.01 -54.04 -14.97
C GLU A 47 -24.74 -53.18 -14.92
N ALA A 48 -23.58 -53.79 -15.16
CA ALA A 48 -22.29 -53.10 -15.24
C ALA A 48 -22.28 -52.03 -16.34
N VAL A 49 -22.85 -52.33 -17.52
CA VAL A 49 -22.99 -51.37 -18.64
C VAL A 49 -23.92 -50.21 -18.26
N ALA A 50 -25.07 -50.50 -17.66
CA ALA A 50 -26.01 -49.46 -17.22
C ALA A 50 -25.40 -48.55 -16.14
N LEU A 51 -24.62 -49.12 -15.22
CA LEU A 51 -24.00 -48.38 -14.12
C LEU A 51 -22.84 -47.50 -14.61
N ARG A 52 -22.00 -48.01 -15.53
CA ARG A 52 -20.95 -47.22 -16.21
C ARG A 52 -21.53 -46.08 -17.05
N SER A 53 -22.66 -46.29 -17.72
CA SER A 53 -23.36 -45.22 -18.44
C SER A 53 -23.80 -44.10 -17.50
N ARG A 54 -24.37 -44.45 -16.34
CA ARG A 54 -24.79 -43.46 -15.33
C ARG A 54 -23.61 -42.70 -14.72
N LEU A 55 -22.49 -43.36 -14.48
CA LEU A 55 -21.25 -42.71 -14.03
C LEU A 55 -20.70 -41.75 -15.08
N ALA A 56 -20.74 -42.12 -16.37
CA ALA A 56 -20.33 -41.23 -17.45
C ALA A 56 -21.20 -39.97 -17.55
N ASP A 57 -22.52 -40.11 -17.39
CA ASP A 57 -23.45 -38.96 -17.34
C ASP A 57 -23.20 -38.07 -16.12
N LEU A 58 -22.90 -38.67 -14.95
CA LEU A 58 -22.53 -37.95 -13.74
C LEU A 58 -21.25 -37.13 -13.95
N HIS A 59 -20.18 -37.73 -14.48
CA HIS A 59 -18.94 -37.03 -14.80
C HIS A 59 -19.15 -35.89 -15.79
N ARG A 60 -19.90 -36.14 -16.86
CA ARG A 60 -20.22 -35.10 -17.85
C ARG A 60 -20.98 -33.93 -17.22
N CYS A 61 -21.96 -34.21 -16.35
CA CYS A 61 -22.68 -33.16 -15.62
C CYS A 61 -21.77 -32.38 -14.69
N TRP A 62 -20.88 -33.08 -13.98
CA TRP A 62 -19.91 -32.48 -13.05
C TRP A 62 -18.88 -31.60 -13.74
N ASP A 63 -18.34 -32.05 -14.87
CA ASP A 63 -17.39 -31.30 -15.69
C ASP A 63 -18.03 -30.04 -16.26
N ASN A 64 -19.26 -30.15 -16.77
CA ASN A 64 -20.01 -28.99 -17.27
C ASN A 64 -20.28 -27.97 -16.16
N LEU A 65 -20.66 -28.41 -14.97
CA LEU A 65 -20.87 -27.56 -13.81
C LEU A 65 -19.56 -26.87 -13.39
N SER A 66 -18.48 -27.64 -13.24
CA SER A 66 -17.17 -27.15 -12.80
C SER A 66 -16.57 -26.15 -13.78
N ASN A 67 -16.58 -26.48 -15.07
CA ASN A 67 -16.11 -25.59 -16.14
C ASN A 67 -17.00 -24.34 -16.25
N GLY A 68 -18.31 -24.47 -16.07
CA GLY A 68 -19.25 -23.35 -16.05
C GLY A 68 -18.97 -22.37 -14.90
N LEU A 69 -18.76 -22.89 -13.69
CA LEU A 69 -18.42 -22.09 -12.51
C LEU A 69 -17.07 -21.39 -12.66
N GLN A 70 -16.06 -22.09 -13.18
CA GLN A 70 -14.73 -21.52 -13.44
C GLN A 70 -14.81 -20.35 -14.44
N ARG A 71 -15.52 -20.53 -15.57
CA ARG A 71 -15.70 -19.47 -16.58
C ARG A 71 -16.42 -18.24 -16.02
N LEU A 72 -17.42 -18.44 -15.15
CA LEU A 72 -18.10 -17.33 -14.49
C LEU A 72 -17.20 -16.61 -13.50
N GLU A 73 -16.35 -17.33 -12.77
CA GLU A 73 -15.39 -16.74 -11.85
C GLU A 73 -14.30 -15.93 -12.57
N GLU A 74 -13.76 -16.47 -13.66
CA GLU A 74 -12.79 -15.80 -14.53
C GLU A 74 -13.40 -14.55 -15.17
N GLY A 75 -14.62 -14.65 -15.74
CA GLY A 75 -15.33 -13.50 -16.29
C GLY A 75 -15.59 -12.40 -15.25
N ARG A 76 -15.90 -12.78 -14.01
CA ARG A 76 -16.06 -11.84 -12.90
C ARG A 76 -14.74 -11.20 -12.48
N LYS A 77 -13.64 -11.96 -12.42
CA LYS A 77 -12.29 -11.43 -12.13
C LYS A 77 -11.87 -10.42 -13.20
N HIS A 78 -12.10 -10.74 -14.47
CA HIS A 78 -11.87 -9.84 -15.60
C HIS A 78 -12.66 -8.54 -15.47
N GLN A 79 -13.97 -8.63 -15.19
CA GLN A 79 -14.81 -7.45 -14.99
C GLN A 79 -14.35 -6.58 -13.80
N ALA A 80 -13.94 -7.20 -12.70
CA ALA A 80 -13.39 -6.47 -11.55
C ALA A 80 -12.08 -5.75 -11.91
N SER A 81 -11.19 -6.39 -12.67
CA SER A 81 -9.95 -5.78 -13.16
C SER A 81 -10.23 -4.55 -14.04
N VAL A 82 -11.22 -4.63 -14.94
CA VAL A 82 -11.62 -3.48 -15.77
C VAL A 82 -12.16 -2.33 -14.92
N LEU A 83 -12.99 -2.61 -13.90
CA LEU A 83 -13.52 -1.57 -13.00
C LEU A 83 -12.42 -0.89 -12.17
N VAL A 84 -11.45 -1.67 -11.67
CA VAL A 84 -10.28 -1.12 -10.96
C VAL A 84 -9.49 -0.19 -11.88
N GLY A 85 -9.25 -0.59 -13.14
CA GLY A 85 -8.56 0.26 -14.10
C GLY A 85 -9.34 1.53 -14.48
N ILE A 86 -10.67 1.45 -14.55
CA ILE A 86 -11.55 2.63 -14.73
C ILE A 86 -11.40 3.59 -13.55
N ASP A 87 -11.42 3.09 -12.31
CA ASP A 87 -11.27 3.91 -11.10
C ASP A 87 -9.87 4.54 -10.99
N GLU A 88 -8.81 3.79 -11.29
CA GLU A 88 -7.44 4.29 -11.31
C GLU A 88 -7.26 5.41 -12.34
N PHE A 89 -7.80 5.22 -13.54
CA PHE A 89 -7.75 6.24 -14.59
C PHE A 89 -8.59 7.47 -14.22
N SER A 90 -9.74 7.27 -13.58
CA SER A 90 -10.60 8.36 -13.09
C SER A 90 -9.87 9.24 -12.07
N ARG A 91 -9.21 8.63 -11.07
CA ARG A 91 -8.44 9.39 -10.07
C ARG A 91 -7.29 10.17 -10.68
N TRP A 92 -6.60 9.58 -11.67
CA TRP A 92 -5.56 10.28 -12.40
C TRP A 92 -6.11 11.49 -13.17
N LEU A 93 -7.28 11.34 -13.81
CA LEU A 93 -7.96 12.45 -14.46
C LEU A 93 -8.37 13.56 -13.47
N ASP A 94 -8.89 13.19 -12.30
CA ASP A 94 -9.28 14.16 -11.27
C ASP A 94 -8.06 14.98 -10.79
N GLU A 95 -6.90 14.34 -10.62
CA GLU A 95 -5.63 15.01 -10.26
C GLU A 95 -5.12 15.91 -11.40
N ALA A 96 -5.23 15.46 -12.66
CA ALA A 96 -4.87 16.25 -13.82
C ALA A 96 -5.75 17.52 -13.96
N GLU A 97 -7.06 17.37 -13.80
CA GLU A 97 -8.03 18.47 -13.82
C GLU A 97 -7.74 19.48 -12.70
N SER A 98 -7.45 19.01 -11.47
CA SER A 98 -7.08 19.86 -10.33
C SER A 98 -5.83 20.72 -10.59
N VAL A 99 -4.78 20.13 -11.17
CA VAL A 99 -3.54 20.86 -11.50
C VAL A 99 -3.77 21.88 -12.61
N VAL A 100 -4.62 21.57 -13.60
CA VAL A 100 -5.00 22.52 -14.66
C VAL A 100 -5.83 23.68 -14.11
N GLU A 101 -6.76 23.42 -13.19
CA GLU A 101 -7.62 24.42 -12.54
C GLU A 101 -6.88 25.34 -11.58
N THR A 102 -5.71 24.94 -11.07
CA THR A 102 -4.93 25.77 -10.14
C THR A 102 -4.46 27.06 -10.81
N GLU A 103 -4.88 28.22 -10.30
CA GLU A 103 -4.46 29.54 -10.82
C GLU A 103 -2.96 29.78 -10.58
N VAL A 104 -2.31 30.44 -11.53
CA VAL A 104 -0.87 30.73 -11.48
C VAL A 104 -0.68 32.12 -10.87
N ASP A 105 -0.13 32.21 -9.67
CA ASP A 105 0.29 33.48 -9.08
C ASP A 105 1.69 33.85 -9.60
N PRO A 106 1.85 34.90 -10.42
CA PRO A 106 3.14 35.28 -10.96
C PRO A 106 4.12 35.84 -9.91
N ASP A 107 3.65 36.21 -8.71
CA ASP A 107 4.46 36.82 -7.66
C ASP A 107 5.00 35.77 -6.65
N ASP A 108 4.47 34.53 -6.67
CA ASP A 108 4.94 33.40 -5.86
C ASP A 108 5.84 32.46 -6.69
N GLU A 109 7.14 32.75 -6.70
CA GLU A 109 8.15 31.97 -7.44
C GLU A 109 8.16 30.48 -7.06
N LYS A 110 7.87 30.15 -5.79
CA LYS A 110 7.87 28.77 -5.31
C LYS A 110 6.65 28.02 -5.82
N GLN A 111 5.47 28.65 -5.77
CA GLN A 111 4.25 28.07 -6.32
C GLN A 111 4.36 27.81 -7.83
N VAL A 112 4.94 28.76 -8.57
CA VAL A 112 5.13 28.63 -10.03
C VAL A 112 6.11 27.51 -10.38
N GLN A 113 7.22 27.37 -9.65
CA GLN A 113 8.17 26.27 -9.84
C GLN A 113 7.55 24.91 -9.50
N ASP A 114 6.82 24.80 -8.38
CA ASP A 114 6.14 23.58 -7.96
C ASP A 114 5.04 23.17 -8.96
N LEU A 115 4.25 24.13 -9.46
CA LEU A 115 3.25 23.90 -10.49
C LEU A 115 3.87 23.49 -11.83
N LEU A 116 5.00 24.09 -12.23
CA LEU A 116 5.70 23.71 -13.45
C LEU A 116 6.17 22.24 -13.38
N VAL A 117 6.71 21.81 -12.24
CA VAL A 117 7.14 20.42 -12.05
C VAL A 117 5.95 19.46 -12.20
N LYS A 118 4.82 19.79 -11.56
CA LYS A 118 3.59 18.97 -11.63
C LYS A 118 3.02 18.90 -13.05
N VAL A 119 2.89 20.03 -13.74
CA VAL A 119 2.37 20.07 -15.11
C VAL A 119 3.29 19.34 -16.08
N LYS A 120 4.61 19.50 -15.97
CA LYS A 120 5.59 18.75 -16.80
C LYS A 120 5.50 17.25 -16.58
N TRP A 121 5.32 16.80 -15.33
CA TRP A 121 5.15 15.39 -15.01
C TRP A 121 3.86 14.84 -15.65
N GLN A 122 2.74 15.57 -15.53
CA GLN A 122 1.48 15.19 -16.16
C GLN A 122 1.58 15.11 -17.69
N THR A 123 2.24 16.08 -18.33
CA THR A 123 2.47 16.05 -19.79
C THR A 123 3.30 14.84 -20.23
N ALA A 124 4.29 14.44 -19.43
CA ALA A 124 5.13 13.28 -19.73
C ALA A 124 4.38 11.94 -19.60
N GLU A 125 3.40 11.87 -18.70
CA GLU A 125 2.54 10.68 -18.48
C GLU A 125 1.40 10.57 -19.52
N LEU A 126 1.07 11.62 -20.28
CA LEU A 126 -0.04 11.58 -21.25
C LEU A 126 0.04 10.39 -22.25
N PRO A 127 1.20 10.06 -22.87
CA PRO A 127 1.26 8.95 -23.82
C PRO A 127 0.99 7.59 -23.18
N SER A 128 1.52 7.35 -21.97
CA SER A 128 1.32 6.07 -21.27
C SER A 128 -0.12 5.92 -20.80
N ARG A 129 -0.74 7.01 -20.33
CA ARG A 129 -2.14 7.06 -19.90
C ARG A 129 -3.11 6.89 -21.07
N GLY A 130 -2.83 7.50 -22.22
CA GLY A 130 -3.59 7.27 -23.45
C GLY A 130 -3.57 5.81 -23.90
N ALA A 131 -2.40 5.15 -23.81
CA ALA A 131 -2.28 3.72 -24.08
C ALA A 131 -3.07 2.86 -23.07
N ALA A 132 -3.06 3.23 -21.80
CA ALA A 132 -3.83 2.55 -20.75
C ALA A 132 -5.35 2.66 -20.98
N LEU A 133 -5.86 3.84 -21.35
CA LEU A 133 -7.27 4.04 -21.70
C LEU A 133 -7.69 3.19 -22.91
N ALA A 134 -6.84 3.13 -23.94
CA ALA A 134 -7.08 2.27 -25.10
C ALA A 134 -7.07 0.78 -24.73
N GLY A 135 -6.19 0.37 -23.81
CA GLY A 135 -6.14 -0.97 -23.23
C GLY A 135 -7.40 -1.34 -22.46
N LEU A 136 -7.91 -0.43 -21.61
CA LEU A 136 -9.17 -0.58 -20.90
C LEU A 136 -10.36 -0.71 -21.86
N GLY A 137 -10.35 0.10 -22.93
CA GLY A 137 -11.35 0.02 -24.00
C GLY A 137 -11.38 -1.34 -24.71
N ARG A 138 -10.21 -1.93 -24.99
CA ARG A 138 -10.10 -3.29 -25.56
C ARG A 138 -10.57 -4.35 -24.57
N SER A 139 -10.09 -4.30 -23.33
CA SER A 139 -10.42 -5.26 -22.27
C SER A 139 -11.92 -5.30 -21.95
N ALA A 140 -12.61 -4.14 -22.00
CA ALA A 140 -14.06 -4.07 -21.83
C ALA A 140 -14.86 -4.56 -23.06
N ARG A 141 -14.22 -4.65 -24.23
CA ARG A 141 -14.83 -5.18 -25.46
C ARG A 141 -14.68 -6.70 -25.56
N GLU A 142 -13.54 -7.23 -25.11
CA GLU A 142 -13.16 -8.64 -25.14
C GLU A 142 -13.71 -9.47 -23.97
N ALA A 143 -14.57 -8.89 -23.13
CA ALA A 143 -15.19 -9.59 -22.00
C ALA A 143 -15.82 -10.92 -22.47
N PRO A 144 -15.50 -12.05 -21.82
CA PRO A 144 -15.93 -13.37 -22.28
C PRO A 144 -17.46 -13.42 -22.37
N GLU A 145 -17.98 -13.97 -23.47
CA GLU A 145 -19.42 -14.22 -23.68
C GLU A 145 -19.92 -15.33 -22.74
N ALA A 146 -19.89 -15.07 -21.43
CA ALA A 146 -20.49 -15.94 -20.44
C ALA A 146 -21.99 -15.63 -20.37
N GLY A 147 -22.80 -16.61 -20.76
CA GLY A 147 -24.22 -16.50 -21.10
C GLY A 147 -25.20 -16.17 -19.98
N THR A 148 -24.81 -15.49 -18.89
CA THR A 148 -25.74 -15.17 -17.79
C THR A 148 -25.60 -13.77 -17.20
N SER A 149 -24.64 -12.94 -17.63
CA SER A 149 -24.61 -11.53 -17.18
C SER A 149 -25.75 -10.75 -17.82
N THR A 150 -26.52 -10.03 -17.01
CA THR A 150 -27.64 -9.22 -17.51
C THR A 150 -27.12 -8.16 -18.49
N ARG A 151 -27.91 -7.82 -19.52
CA ARG A 151 -27.56 -6.77 -20.51
C ARG A 151 -27.14 -5.45 -19.85
N PHE A 152 -27.64 -5.18 -18.65
CA PHE A 152 -27.38 -3.98 -17.84
C PHE A 152 -25.97 -3.98 -17.22
N GLU A 153 -25.49 -5.10 -16.67
CA GLU A 153 -24.14 -5.23 -16.11
C GLU A 153 -23.04 -5.08 -17.18
N ARG A 154 -23.32 -5.54 -18.40
CA ARG A 154 -22.41 -5.37 -19.56
C ARG A 154 -22.35 -3.95 -20.10
N GLN A 155 -23.36 -3.13 -19.83
CA GLN A 155 -23.43 -1.74 -20.32
C GLN A 155 -22.79 -0.73 -19.35
N GLY A 156 -22.63 -1.05 -18.07
CA GLY A 156 -21.98 -0.18 -17.08
C GLY A 156 -20.54 0.18 -17.46
N PRO A 157 -19.59 -0.78 -17.51
CA PRO A 157 -18.19 -0.52 -17.82
C PRO A 157 -17.99 0.14 -19.20
N LYS A 158 -18.81 -0.22 -20.18
CA LYS A 158 -18.79 0.39 -21.51
C LYS A 158 -19.26 1.85 -21.50
N GLY A 159 -20.24 2.19 -20.66
CA GLY A 159 -20.68 3.57 -20.45
C GLY A 159 -19.64 4.40 -19.71
N ASP A 160 -18.99 3.81 -18.71
CA ASP A 160 -17.99 4.48 -17.88
C ASP A 160 -16.71 4.74 -18.69
N ILE A 161 -16.27 3.79 -19.52
CA ILE A 161 -15.16 4.02 -20.46
C ILE A 161 -15.48 5.09 -21.50
N LYS A 162 -16.72 5.14 -22.02
CA LYS A 162 -17.13 6.22 -22.92
C LYS A 162 -17.04 7.58 -22.22
N HIS A 163 -17.49 7.65 -20.97
CA HIS A 163 -17.40 8.87 -20.16
C HIS A 163 -15.94 9.29 -19.93
N LEU A 164 -15.05 8.33 -19.60
CA LEU A 164 -13.61 8.61 -19.47
C LEU A 164 -13.00 9.08 -20.78
N ASN A 165 -13.41 8.51 -21.92
CA ASN A 165 -12.92 8.93 -23.22
C ASN A 165 -13.37 10.37 -23.55
N THR A 166 -14.60 10.73 -23.20
CA THR A 166 -15.09 12.12 -23.32
C THR A 166 -14.30 13.07 -22.43
N ARG A 167 -14.07 12.72 -21.15
CA ARG A 167 -13.26 13.52 -20.21
C ARG A 167 -11.83 13.69 -20.70
N TRP A 168 -11.18 12.61 -21.13
CA TRP A 168 -9.84 12.63 -21.72
C TRP A 168 -9.73 13.61 -22.90
N THR A 169 -10.69 13.56 -23.82
CA THR A 169 -10.73 14.48 -24.98
C THR A 169 -11.03 15.92 -24.61
N ALA A 170 -11.81 16.16 -23.55
CA ALA A 170 -12.24 17.50 -23.15
C ALA A 170 -11.24 18.19 -22.19
N ALA A 171 -10.53 17.42 -21.37
CA ALA A 171 -9.90 17.93 -20.16
C ALA A 171 -8.38 17.78 -20.09
N THR A 172 -7.71 17.04 -20.99
CA THR A 172 -6.34 16.60 -20.65
C THR A 172 -5.25 16.65 -21.72
N GLU A 173 -5.50 16.46 -23.02
CA GLU A 173 -4.37 16.53 -23.97
C GLU A 173 -4.03 17.97 -24.40
N GLU A 174 -5.04 18.78 -24.75
CA GLU A 174 -4.83 20.15 -25.24
C GLU A 174 -4.72 21.16 -24.09
N THR A 175 -5.57 21.02 -23.08
CA THR A 175 -5.62 21.88 -21.87
C THR A 175 -4.39 21.78 -20.97
N VAL A 176 -3.81 20.58 -20.78
CA VAL A 176 -2.57 20.42 -19.99
C VAL A 176 -1.38 21.00 -20.74
N ARG A 177 -1.32 20.82 -22.07
CA ARG A 177 -0.27 21.41 -22.91
C ARG A 177 -0.37 22.93 -22.96
N THR A 178 -1.58 23.50 -23.05
CA THR A 178 -1.77 24.96 -22.98
C THR A 178 -1.38 25.49 -21.60
N LYS A 179 -1.77 24.81 -20.51
CA LYS A 179 -1.39 25.20 -19.14
C LYS A 179 0.13 25.18 -18.94
N GLN A 180 0.83 24.19 -19.50
CA GLN A 180 2.29 24.14 -19.46
C GLN A 180 2.90 25.36 -20.16
N ALA A 181 2.41 25.71 -21.34
CA ALA A 181 2.88 26.88 -22.08
C ALA A 181 2.62 28.18 -21.31
N ASP A 182 1.48 28.29 -20.61
CA ASP A 182 1.12 29.47 -19.81
C ASP A 182 2.03 29.63 -18.58
N VAL A 183 2.31 28.54 -17.85
CA VAL A 183 3.23 28.55 -16.69
C VAL A 183 4.67 28.87 -17.14
N GLU A 184 5.13 28.27 -18.24
CA GLU A 184 6.45 28.60 -18.81
C GLU A 184 6.54 30.06 -19.30
N ALA A 185 5.44 30.61 -19.84
CA ALA A 185 5.37 32.01 -20.24
C ALA A 185 5.38 32.96 -19.03
N ALA A 186 4.74 32.58 -17.91
CA ALA A 186 4.77 33.32 -16.65
C ALA A 186 6.20 33.38 -16.08
N ILE A 187 6.92 32.26 -16.05
CA ILE A 187 8.33 32.21 -15.62
C ILE A 187 9.20 33.11 -16.50
N ARG A 188 9.07 33.01 -17.83
CA ARG A 188 9.83 33.88 -18.75
C ARG A 188 9.49 35.36 -18.57
N ARG A 189 8.28 35.71 -18.11
CA ARG A 189 7.93 37.11 -17.78
C ARG A 189 8.59 37.54 -16.47
N ALA A 190 8.55 36.70 -15.43
CA ALA A 190 9.20 36.94 -14.15
C ALA A 190 10.73 37.09 -14.29
N GLU A 191 11.39 36.21 -15.06
CA GLU A 191 12.83 36.29 -15.35
C GLU A 191 13.21 37.58 -16.11
N ARG A 192 12.34 38.03 -17.04
CA ARG A 192 12.55 39.29 -17.78
C ARG A 192 12.39 40.52 -16.89
N LEU A 193 11.52 40.46 -15.88
CA LEU A 193 11.33 41.52 -14.90
C LEU A 193 12.49 41.53 -13.89
N SER A 194 12.94 40.37 -13.39
CA SER A 194 14.09 40.27 -12.49
C SER A 194 15.40 40.71 -13.15
N HIS A 195 15.61 40.42 -14.44
CA HIS A 195 16.75 40.91 -15.22
C HIS A 195 16.65 42.42 -15.56
N LYS A 196 15.44 43.00 -15.57
CA LYS A 196 15.24 44.44 -15.79
C LYS A 196 15.44 45.27 -14.52
N GLU A 197 15.13 44.73 -13.35
CA GLU A 197 15.25 45.44 -12.07
C GLU A 197 16.66 45.39 -11.43
N THR A 198 17.56 44.49 -11.87
CA THR A 198 18.81 44.18 -11.15
C THR A 198 20.12 44.73 -11.73
N LEU A 199 20.14 45.88 -12.42
CA LEU A 199 21.42 46.54 -12.76
C LEU A 199 21.41 48.05 -12.49
N ASN A 200 21.95 48.43 -11.33
CA ASN A 200 22.32 49.81 -10.99
C ASN A 200 23.33 50.36 -12.04
N PRO A 201 23.14 51.59 -12.57
CA PRO A 201 24.03 52.18 -13.57
C PRO A 201 25.53 52.17 -13.20
N LYS A 202 25.87 52.27 -11.90
CA LYS A 202 27.25 52.14 -11.41
C LYS A 202 27.86 50.75 -11.61
N ALA A 203 27.04 49.70 -11.58
CA ALA A 203 27.51 48.34 -11.81
C ALA A 203 27.76 48.08 -13.30
N LYS A 204 26.97 48.68 -14.19
CA LYS A 204 27.22 48.64 -15.66
C LYS A 204 28.53 49.33 -16.02
N GLU A 205 28.83 50.48 -15.43
CA GLU A 205 30.08 51.20 -15.65
C GLU A 205 31.30 50.39 -15.16
N ARG A 206 31.20 49.77 -13.98
CA ARG A 206 32.25 48.87 -13.46
C ARG A 206 32.45 47.62 -14.30
N LEU A 207 31.40 47.06 -14.89
CA LEU A 207 31.49 45.86 -15.73
C LEU A 207 32.10 46.17 -17.10
N VAL A 208 31.81 47.36 -17.65
CA VAL A 208 32.48 47.89 -18.86
C VAL A 208 33.96 48.16 -18.57
N GLN A 209 34.28 48.73 -17.41
CA GLN A 209 35.65 48.94 -16.96
C GLN A 209 36.41 47.61 -16.79
N LEU A 210 35.81 46.63 -16.11
CA LEU A 210 36.42 45.32 -15.89
C LEU A 210 36.63 44.55 -17.21
N LYS A 211 35.73 44.73 -18.19
CA LYS A 211 35.88 44.16 -19.52
C LYS A 211 37.03 44.80 -20.29
N SER A 212 37.23 46.12 -20.16
CA SER A 212 38.39 46.84 -20.70
C SER A 212 39.69 46.37 -20.04
N ASP A 213 39.71 46.26 -18.71
CA ASP A 213 40.90 45.84 -17.96
C ASP A 213 41.28 44.39 -18.30
N TRP A 214 40.29 43.51 -18.49
CA TRP A 214 40.50 42.13 -18.94
C TRP A 214 41.06 42.01 -20.36
N THR A 215 40.74 42.95 -21.26
CA THR A 215 41.36 42.98 -22.59
C THR A 215 42.84 43.36 -22.52
N VAL A 216 43.20 44.33 -21.67
CA VAL A 216 44.61 44.73 -21.45
C VAL A 216 45.42 43.59 -20.84
N VAL A 217 44.86 42.85 -19.88
CA VAL A 217 45.53 41.68 -19.27
C VAL A 217 45.78 40.57 -20.29
N ASN A 218 44.85 40.34 -21.22
CA ASN A 218 45.04 39.34 -22.27
C ASN A 218 46.05 39.78 -23.35
N ASP A 219 46.11 41.07 -23.66
CA ASP A 219 47.12 41.62 -24.55
C ASP A 219 48.53 41.51 -23.95
N LEU A 220 48.68 41.80 -22.64
CA LEU A 220 49.94 41.62 -21.91
C LEU A 220 50.34 40.14 -21.77
N LEU A 221 49.37 39.24 -21.58
CA LEU A 221 49.61 37.79 -21.57
C LEU A 221 50.04 37.26 -22.94
N ARG A 222 49.55 37.87 -24.04
CA ARG A 222 50.00 37.55 -25.41
C ARG A 222 51.44 38.03 -25.64
N GLU A 223 51.79 39.24 -25.20
CA GLU A 223 53.16 39.77 -25.27
C GLU A 223 54.16 38.94 -24.45
N LEU A 224 53.76 38.48 -23.26
CA LEU A 224 54.57 37.56 -22.42
C LEU A 224 54.76 36.18 -23.05
N LYS A 225 53.82 35.74 -23.88
CA LYS A 225 53.89 34.45 -24.59
C LYS A 225 54.74 34.52 -25.85
N GLU A 226 54.86 35.71 -26.44
CA GLU A 226 55.72 36.00 -27.59
C GLU A 226 57.16 36.35 -27.17
N ALA A 227 57.36 36.79 -25.92
CA ALA A 227 58.67 37.06 -25.33
C ALA A 227 59.31 35.82 -24.66
N ALA A 228 59.91 34.98 -25.51
CA ALA A 228 61.13 34.17 -25.29
C ALA A 228 61.02 32.67 -24.89
N PRO A 229 62.01 31.81 -25.29
CA PRO A 229 63.29 32.16 -25.94
C PRO A 229 63.69 31.38 -27.20
N VAL A 230 64.35 32.11 -28.10
CA VAL A 230 65.43 31.62 -28.96
C VAL A 230 66.64 31.30 -28.08
N VAL A 231 67.01 30.02 -27.93
CA VAL A 231 68.40 29.54 -27.79
C VAL A 231 68.47 28.12 -28.33
N THR A 232 69.14 27.91 -29.48
CA THR A 232 69.66 26.59 -29.88
C THR A 232 70.85 26.74 -30.84
N SER A 233 71.99 26.14 -30.48
CA SER A 233 72.95 25.43 -31.36
C SER A 233 73.98 24.72 -30.44
N LEU A 234 73.95 23.38 -30.30
CA LEU A 234 74.65 22.29 -31.05
C LEU A 234 76.08 21.98 -30.53
N PRO A 235 76.68 20.76 -30.68
CA PRO A 235 76.11 19.44 -31.03
C PRO A 235 76.70 18.18 -30.29
N ALA A 236 75.99 17.06 -30.45
CA ALA A 236 76.39 15.65 -30.69
C ALA A 236 77.52 14.93 -29.91
N GLY A 237 77.21 13.72 -29.40
CA GLY A 237 78.21 12.71 -28.99
C GLY A 237 77.64 11.46 -28.30
N GLN A 238 77.28 10.45 -29.11
CA GLN A 238 77.10 9.00 -28.89
C GLN A 238 77.24 8.34 -27.49
N SER A 239 76.18 7.59 -27.12
CA SER A 239 76.07 6.11 -27.05
C SER A 239 77.07 5.20 -26.27
N VAL A 240 76.45 4.30 -25.48
CA VAL A 240 76.79 2.93 -25.03
C VAL A 240 77.71 2.70 -23.81
N VAL A 241 77.16 2.03 -22.77
CA VAL A 241 77.50 0.68 -22.22
C VAL A 241 77.26 0.60 -20.70
N GLN A 242 76.62 -0.51 -20.30
CA GLN A 242 76.40 -1.09 -18.98
C GLN A 242 77.57 -0.99 -17.98
N THR A 243 77.29 -0.93 -16.67
CA THR A 243 77.43 -2.09 -15.76
C THR A 243 77.06 -1.74 -14.32
N VAL A 244 76.31 -2.65 -13.71
CA VAL A 244 76.11 -2.77 -12.27
C VAL A 244 77.43 -3.19 -11.64
N THR A 245 77.93 -2.45 -10.67
CA THR A 245 78.87 -3.01 -9.68
C THR A 245 78.62 -2.39 -8.31
N VAL A 246 78.17 -3.25 -7.41
CA VAL A 246 78.08 -3.03 -5.97
C VAL A 246 79.51 -2.80 -5.44
N VAL A 247 79.75 -1.70 -4.75
CA VAL A 247 80.90 -1.56 -3.86
C VAL A 247 80.41 -1.01 -2.53
N THR A 248 80.31 -1.93 -1.58
CA THR A 248 80.30 -1.69 -0.15
C THR A 248 81.53 -0.86 0.24
N VAL A 249 81.32 0.31 0.83
CA VAL A 249 82.35 0.99 1.63
C VAL A 249 81.87 0.97 3.07
N THR A 250 82.44 0.02 3.81
CA THR A 250 82.55 0.05 5.26
C THR A 250 83.28 1.31 5.69
N LYS A 251 82.63 2.14 6.50
CA LYS A 251 83.34 3.04 7.40
C LYS A 251 82.73 2.91 8.78
N GLU A 252 83.42 2.14 9.59
CA GLU A 252 83.22 2.07 11.03
C GLU A 252 83.35 3.47 11.62
N GLY A 253 82.27 3.95 12.20
CA GLY A 253 82.22 5.07 13.12
C GLY A 253 81.41 4.61 14.31
N THR A 254 82.10 4.16 15.35
CA THR A 254 81.54 3.82 16.65
C THR A 254 80.65 4.95 17.14
N THR A 255 79.34 4.73 17.16
CA THR A 255 78.43 5.46 18.04
C THR A 255 77.25 4.55 18.34
N MET A 256 76.87 4.57 19.62
CA MET A 256 76.00 3.63 20.28
C MET A 256 74.75 3.27 19.48
N LYS A 257 74.51 1.95 19.42
CA LYS A 257 73.21 1.35 19.13
C LYS A 257 72.12 2.09 19.93
N PRO A 258 71.17 2.81 19.32
CA PRO A 258 69.93 3.08 20.01
C PRO A 258 69.13 1.77 19.93
N GLU A 259 68.81 1.18 21.08
CA GLU A 259 67.94 0.00 21.20
C GLU A 259 66.47 0.32 20.89
N GLY A 260 66.22 1.22 19.93
CA GLY A 260 64.89 1.59 19.45
C GLY A 260 64.78 1.35 17.95
N PRO A 261 63.56 1.03 17.44
CA PRO A 261 63.31 0.92 16.01
C PRO A 261 63.79 2.18 15.29
N SER A 262 64.35 2.00 14.09
CA SER A 262 64.79 3.12 13.24
C SER A 262 63.61 4.06 12.97
N LEU A 263 63.89 5.36 12.76
CA LEU A 263 62.85 6.36 12.54
C LEU A 263 61.87 6.00 11.39
N PRO A 264 62.30 5.39 10.26
CA PRO A 264 61.40 4.84 9.25
C PRO A 264 60.51 3.71 9.77
N ALA A 265 61.04 2.84 10.64
CA ALA A 265 60.28 1.74 11.23
C ALA A 265 59.18 2.25 12.19
N ARG A 266 59.48 3.25 13.04
CA ARG A 266 58.47 3.90 13.90
C ARG A 266 57.37 4.59 13.09
N ALA A 267 57.72 5.22 11.97
CA ALA A 267 56.75 5.86 11.07
C ALA A 267 55.86 4.83 10.33
N ALA A 268 56.44 3.71 9.90
CA ALA A 268 55.69 2.60 9.31
C ALA A 268 54.71 1.98 10.31
N GLU A 269 55.16 1.70 11.53
CA GLU A 269 54.34 1.09 12.59
C GLU A 269 53.12 1.96 12.96
N LEU A 270 53.29 3.29 13.03
CA LEU A 270 52.17 4.22 13.25
C LEU A 270 51.23 4.28 12.05
N THR A 271 51.76 4.22 10.82
CA THR A 271 50.95 4.20 9.59
C THR A 271 50.11 2.93 9.51
N ASP A 272 50.68 1.76 9.81
CA ASP A 272 49.98 0.48 9.81
C ASP A 272 48.90 0.44 10.91
N TRP A 273 49.21 0.97 12.09
CA TRP A 273 48.23 1.11 13.16
C TRP A 273 47.06 2.03 12.75
N LEU A 274 47.33 3.18 12.10
CA LEU A 274 46.29 4.07 11.59
C LEU A 274 45.42 3.40 10.52
N ALA A 275 46.01 2.60 9.64
CA ALA A 275 45.27 1.83 8.64
C ALA A 275 44.35 0.78 9.29
N LEU A 276 44.82 0.12 10.36
CA LEU A 276 43.98 -0.81 11.13
C LEU A 276 42.81 -0.09 11.81
N GLN A 277 43.03 1.10 12.38
CA GLN A 277 41.94 1.88 12.97
C GLN A 277 40.93 2.34 11.92
N ASP A 278 41.39 2.87 10.77
CA ASP A 278 40.52 3.26 9.65
C ASP A 278 39.66 2.07 9.20
N HIS A 279 40.26 0.89 9.04
CA HIS A 279 39.52 -0.33 8.72
C HIS A 279 38.47 -0.68 9.78
N THR A 280 38.85 -0.65 11.07
CA THR A 280 37.96 -0.96 12.19
C THR A 280 36.74 -0.03 12.25
N VAL A 281 36.94 1.27 11.99
CA VAL A 281 35.86 2.26 11.93
C VAL A 281 34.91 1.96 10.77
N ARG A 282 35.42 1.59 9.60
CA ARG A 282 34.60 1.28 8.42
C ARG A 282 33.87 -0.05 8.52
N SER A 283 34.47 -1.05 9.17
CA SER A 283 33.89 -2.39 9.29
C SER A 283 32.85 -2.50 10.39
N ARG A 284 32.78 -1.54 11.33
CA ARG A 284 31.80 -1.55 12.42
C ARG A 284 30.44 -1.02 11.92
N ILE A 285 29.68 -1.94 11.35
CA ILE A 285 28.25 -1.77 11.02
C ILE A 285 27.45 -1.91 12.31
N ALA A 286 26.46 -1.03 12.48
CA ALA A 286 25.52 -1.06 13.58
C ALA A 286 24.12 -1.46 13.08
N VAL A 287 23.33 -2.10 13.94
CA VAL A 287 21.95 -2.45 13.66
C VAL A 287 21.04 -1.27 13.98
N VAL A 288 20.47 -0.66 12.94
CA VAL A 288 19.58 0.49 13.07
C VAL A 288 18.32 0.08 13.86
N GLY A 289 17.90 0.91 14.82
CA GLY A 289 16.78 0.59 15.71
C GLY A 289 17.14 -0.25 16.96
N ASP A 290 18.37 -0.78 17.04
CA ASP A 290 18.91 -1.43 18.24
C ASP A 290 19.76 -0.46 19.07
N LEU A 291 19.19 0.07 20.15
CA LEU A 291 19.88 1.07 20.98
C LEU A 291 21.14 0.51 21.65
N ASP A 292 21.17 -0.78 21.97
CA ASP A 292 22.31 -1.39 22.65
C ASP A 292 23.48 -1.57 21.68
N ASP A 293 23.23 -2.13 20.48
CA ASP A 293 24.30 -2.29 19.46
C ASP A 293 24.82 -0.93 18.95
N ILE A 294 23.96 0.07 18.80
CA ILE A 294 24.37 1.45 18.44
C ILE A 294 25.24 2.06 19.55
N SER A 295 24.87 1.85 20.82
CA SER A 295 25.65 2.29 21.97
C SER A 295 27.04 1.63 22.00
N ASP A 296 27.11 0.32 21.76
CA ASP A 296 28.35 -0.44 21.70
C ASP A 296 29.25 0.01 20.53
N ALA A 297 28.67 0.27 19.36
CA ALA A 297 29.38 0.86 18.22
C ALA A 297 29.91 2.26 18.57
N SER A 298 29.11 3.09 19.25
CA SER A 298 29.50 4.43 19.69
C SER A 298 30.64 4.38 20.70
N GLN A 299 30.60 3.43 21.63
CA GLN A 299 31.64 3.23 22.63
C GLN A 299 32.96 2.76 22.00
N THR A 300 32.88 1.88 20.99
CA THR A 300 34.02 1.48 20.19
C THR A 300 34.67 2.69 19.52
N GLN A 301 33.86 3.58 18.95
CA GLN A 301 34.36 4.78 18.29
C GLN A 301 35.02 5.78 19.25
N LYS A 302 34.44 5.96 20.45
CA LYS A 302 35.03 6.78 21.53
C LYS A 302 36.38 6.21 21.99
N ARG A 303 36.51 4.89 22.09
CA ARG A 303 37.78 4.23 22.42
C ARG A 303 38.86 4.54 21.38
N ILE A 304 38.54 4.40 20.09
CA ILE A 304 39.48 4.70 18.99
C ILE A 304 39.93 6.17 19.03
N LEU A 305 39.01 7.11 19.27
CA LEU A 305 39.35 8.53 19.43
C LEU A 305 40.27 8.79 20.62
N GLY A 306 39.99 8.15 21.77
CA GLY A 306 40.87 8.24 22.95
C GLY A 306 42.27 7.67 22.68
N GLU A 307 42.37 6.56 21.94
CA GLU A 307 43.65 5.99 21.52
C GLU A 307 44.41 6.93 20.55
N LEU A 308 43.71 7.56 19.60
CA LEU A 308 44.30 8.57 18.71
C LEU A 308 44.85 9.76 19.48
N ASP A 309 44.08 10.31 20.42
CA ASP A 309 44.54 11.43 21.25
C ASP A 309 45.74 11.06 22.14
N HIS A 310 45.80 9.81 22.62
CA HIS A 310 46.97 9.32 23.35
C HIS A 310 48.22 9.15 22.46
N LYS A 311 48.04 8.83 21.17
CA LYS A 311 49.14 8.70 20.18
C LYS A 311 49.56 10.04 19.55
N ARG A 312 48.79 11.11 19.74
CA ARG A 312 49.10 12.46 19.23
C ARG A 312 50.50 12.97 19.61
N PRO A 313 50.99 12.86 20.86
CA PRO A 313 52.33 13.33 21.22
C PRO A 313 53.45 12.57 20.48
N LEU A 314 53.24 11.27 20.25
CA LEU A 314 54.19 10.44 19.48
C LEU A 314 54.26 10.86 18.01
N LEU A 315 53.12 11.23 17.42
CA LEU A 315 53.08 11.80 16.07
C LEU A 315 53.86 13.12 16.00
N GLU A 316 53.64 14.03 16.95
CA GLU A 316 54.33 15.32 17.02
C GLU A 316 55.86 15.16 17.18
N GLU A 317 56.31 14.19 17.99
CA GLU A 317 57.72 13.81 18.12
C GLU A 317 58.29 13.34 16.77
N LEU A 318 57.59 12.44 16.07
CA LEU A 318 58.01 11.90 14.77
C LEU A 318 58.08 12.98 13.68
N ILE A 319 57.09 13.87 13.62
CA ILE A 319 57.11 15.00 12.67
C ILE A 319 58.27 15.95 12.98
N THR A 320 58.51 16.27 14.26
CA THR A 320 59.61 17.15 14.66
C THR A 320 60.97 16.54 14.33
N THR A 321 61.16 15.25 14.56
CA THR A 321 62.41 14.54 14.24
C THR A 321 62.64 14.42 12.73
N LEU A 322 61.60 14.14 11.93
CA LEU A 322 61.65 14.20 10.46
C LEU A 322 62.07 15.60 9.97
N GLN A 323 61.50 16.66 10.56
CA GLN A 323 61.83 18.04 10.21
C GLN A 323 63.29 18.39 10.55
N ASN A 324 63.78 17.95 11.72
CA ASN A 324 65.16 18.13 12.15
C ASN A 324 66.16 17.39 11.25
N LEU A 325 65.85 16.16 10.83
CA LEU A 325 66.67 15.38 9.90
C LEU A 325 66.70 16.01 8.50
N LYS A 326 65.55 16.51 8.03
CA LYS A 326 65.47 17.28 6.78
C LYS A 326 66.40 18.50 6.81
N ASN A 327 66.42 19.24 7.93
CA ASN A 327 67.26 20.43 8.08
C ASN A 327 68.76 20.11 8.13
N LYS A 328 69.15 18.94 8.62
CA LYS A 328 70.55 18.48 8.72
C LYS A 328 71.08 17.80 7.45
N THR A 329 70.20 17.42 6.53
CA THR A 329 70.56 16.70 5.31
C THR A 329 70.72 17.65 4.14
N SER A 330 71.82 17.54 3.40
CA SER A 330 72.15 18.36 2.21
C SER A 330 71.68 17.74 0.89
N GLU A 331 71.35 16.45 0.89
CA GLU A 331 70.92 15.71 -0.31
C GLU A 331 69.43 15.98 -0.63
N PRO A 332 69.09 16.40 -1.86
CA PRO A 332 67.74 16.85 -2.21
C PRO A 332 66.70 15.72 -2.22
N GLU A 333 67.06 14.51 -2.65
CA GLU A 333 66.15 13.36 -2.71
C GLU A 333 65.72 12.87 -1.32
N THR A 334 66.67 12.79 -0.38
CA THR A 334 66.39 12.46 1.02
C THR A 334 65.54 13.53 1.71
N ARG A 335 65.72 14.81 1.36
CA ARG A 335 64.87 15.90 1.88
C ARG A 335 63.44 15.78 1.37
N ALA A 336 63.25 15.40 0.10
CA ALA A 336 61.95 15.19 -0.50
C ALA A 336 61.21 13.99 0.12
N THR A 337 61.92 12.87 0.33
CA THR A 337 61.34 11.67 0.96
C THR A 337 60.93 11.91 2.41
N LEU A 338 61.78 12.55 3.23
CA LEU A 338 61.45 12.88 4.63
C LEU A 338 60.24 13.81 4.74
N THR A 339 60.13 14.78 3.84
CA THR A 339 58.97 15.69 3.77
C THR A 339 57.71 14.92 3.40
N SER A 340 57.77 14.10 2.35
CA SER A 340 56.63 13.29 1.91
C SER A 340 56.16 12.29 2.97
N THR A 341 57.09 11.66 3.72
CA THR A 341 56.72 10.74 4.80
C THR A 341 56.01 11.45 5.95
N GLY A 342 56.45 12.66 6.32
CA GLY A 342 55.80 13.44 7.37
C GLY A 342 54.41 13.92 6.96
N GLU A 343 54.27 14.42 5.73
CA GLU A 343 52.98 14.84 5.17
C GLU A 343 51.97 13.69 5.10
N LYS A 344 52.39 12.52 4.60
CA LYS A 344 51.53 11.33 4.52
C LYS A 344 51.08 10.84 5.88
N LEU A 345 51.98 10.82 6.87
CA LEU A 345 51.67 10.36 8.22
C LEU A 345 50.67 11.30 8.92
N LEU A 346 50.90 12.63 8.81
CA LEU A 346 49.97 13.62 9.35
C LEU A 346 48.60 13.54 8.66
N ALA A 347 48.59 13.45 7.32
CA ALA A 347 47.36 13.32 6.57
C ALA A 347 46.59 12.04 6.92
N ALA A 348 47.28 10.91 7.12
CA ALA A 348 46.67 9.65 7.55
C ALA A 348 46.05 9.79 8.95
N TYR A 349 46.77 10.36 9.91
CA TYR A 349 46.25 10.58 11.27
C TYR A 349 45.00 11.47 11.27
N GLU A 350 45.06 12.61 10.58
CA GLU A 350 43.93 13.53 10.46
C GLU A 350 42.74 12.90 9.73
N ALA A 351 42.99 12.07 8.72
CA ALA A 351 41.95 11.33 8.01
C ALA A 351 41.25 10.31 8.93
N THR A 352 42.01 9.47 9.64
CA THR A 352 41.46 8.49 10.58
C THR A 352 40.71 9.17 11.72
N HIS A 353 41.25 10.26 12.29
CA HIS A 353 40.57 11.04 13.32
C HIS A 353 39.26 11.67 12.81
N ARG A 354 39.26 12.27 11.60
CA ARG A 354 38.04 12.83 11.01
C ARG A 354 37.00 11.75 10.71
N LEU A 355 37.41 10.60 10.20
CA LEU A 355 36.52 9.47 9.95
C LEU A 355 35.89 8.97 11.26
N ALA A 356 36.73 8.75 12.26
CA ALA A 356 36.33 8.31 13.60
C ALA A 356 35.34 9.29 14.26
N SER A 357 35.65 10.58 14.22
CA SER A 357 34.81 11.62 14.79
C SER A 357 33.49 11.77 14.02
N GLY A 358 33.52 11.75 12.69
CA GLY A 358 32.32 11.80 11.85
C GLY A 358 31.40 10.60 12.08
N ARG A 359 31.97 9.40 12.18
CA ARG A 359 31.21 8.19 12.51
C ARG A 359 30.56 8.29 13.89
N LEU A 360 31.23 8.84 14.90
CA LEU A 360 30.64 9.03 16.23
C LEU A 360 29.42 9.97 16.19
N ILE A 361 29.50 11.06 15.43
CA ILE A 361 28.39 12.00 15.26
C ILE A 361 27.20 11.28 14.61
N GLN A 362 27.43 10.55 13.51
CA GLN A 362 26.40 9.77 12.82
C GLN A 362 25.76 8.72 13.75
N LEU A 363 26.55 8.00 14.56
CA LEU A 363 26.04 7.00 15.50
C LEU A 363 25.18 7.64 16.61
N ASN A 364 25.54 8.83 17.10
CA ASN A 364 24.72 9.56 18.08
C ASN A 364 23.40 10.05 17.47
N GLU A 365 23.43 10.54 16.22
CA GLU A 365 22.21 10.91 15.48
C GLU A 365 21.31 9.68 15.28
N MET A 366 21.90 8.56 14.85
CA MET A 366 21.18 7.30 14.66
C MET A 366 20.58 6.78 15.97
N TYR A 367 21.30 6.91 17.09
CA TYR A 367 20.79 6.55 18.41
C TYR A 367 19.54 7.37 18.75
N HIS A 368 19.60 8.69 18.53
CA HIS A 368 18.49 9.59 18.82
C HIS A 368 17.27 9.28 17.96
N ASP A 369 17.47 9.12 16.65
CA ASP A 369 16.41 8.80 15.70
C ASP A 369 15.80 7.41 15.98
N SER A 370 16.64 6.43 16.33
CA SER A 370 16.22 5.08 16.69
C SER A 370 15.42 5.08 18.01
N ALA A 371 15.77 5.94 18.96
CA ALA A 371 15.05 6.08 20.22
C ALA A 371 13.66 6.67 20.00
N GLN A 372 13.58 7.75 19.21
CA GLN A 372 12.29 8.36 18.82
C GLN A 372 11.41 7.38 18.05
N TRP A 373 11.98 6.62 17.12
CA TRP A 373 11.26 5.58 16.40
C TRP A 373 10.75 4.49 17.35
N ASN A 374 11.57 4.02 18.29
CA ASN A 374 11.17 3.01 19.27
C ASN A 374 10.03 3.49 20.18
N GLU A 375 10.04 4.76 20.60
CA GLU A 375 8.96 5.36 21.38
C GLU A 375 7.65 5.45 20.58
N ALA A 376 7.70 6.02 19.36
CA ALA A 376 6.53 6.13 18.48
C ALA A 376 5.97 4.75 18.11
N ARG A 377 6.84 3.77 17.83
CA ARG A 377 6.45 2.38 17.58
C ARG A 377 5.75 1.79 18.80
N HIS A 378 6.33 1.94 19.98
CA HIS A 378 5.77 1.35 21.19
C HIS A 378 4.38 1.90 21.50
N GLU A 379 4.18 3.20 21.32
CA GLU A 379 2.85 3.83 21.42
C GLU A 379 1.87 3.19 20.42
N ALA A 380 2.25 3.10 19.14
CA ALA A 380 1.42 2.49 18.11
C ALA A 380 1.06 1.03 18.47
N GLU A 381 2.02 0.22 18.93
CA GLU A 381 1.80 -1.17 19.33
C GLU A 381 0.85 -1.30 20.51
N GLN A 382 0.96 -0.44 21.52
CA GLN A 382 0.02 -0.43 22.64
C GLN A 382 -1.41 -0.10 22.18
N LEU A 383 -1.55 0.86 21.28
CA LEU A 383 -2.85 1.24 20.70
C LEU A 383 -3.46 0.08 19.92
N LEU A 384 -2.68 -0.59 19.06
CA LEU A 384 -3.14 -1.76 18.32
C LEU A 384 -3.50 -2.92 19.26
N ALA A 385 -2.69 -3.19 20.28
CA ALA A 385 -2.96 -4.22 21.28
C ALA A 385 -4.28 -3.95 22.04
N SER A 386 -4.64 -2.69 22.26
CA SER A 386 -5.91 -2.31 22.89
C SER A 386 -7.14 -2.53 22.00
N ALA A 387 -6.96 -2.58 20.66
CA ALA A 387 -8.03 -2.89 19.71
C ALA A 387 -8.43 -4.37 19.74
N GLU A 388 -7.46 -5.26 19.91
CA GLU A 388 -7.63 -6.70 19.84
C GLU A 388 -8.72 -7.25 20.79
N PRO A 389 -8.73 -6.94 22.11
CA PRO A 389 -9.79 -7.41 23.00
C PRO A 389 -11.16 -6.81 22.67
N ARG A 390 -11.21 -5.59 22.11
CA ARG A 390 -12.46 -4.95 21.69
C ARG A 390 -13.05 -5.69 20.49
N LEU A 391 -12.21 -6.09 19.53
CA LEU A 391 -12.56 -6.91 18.36
C LEU A 391 -12.80 -8.39 18.69
N ALA A 392 -12.24 -8.91 19.77
CA ALA A 392 -12.51 -10.27 20.26
C ALA A 392 -13.84 -10.36 21.01
N ARG A 393 -14.37 -9.25 21.56
CA ARG A 393 -15.63 -9.21 22.34
C ARG A 393 -16.90 -9.44 21.49
N PHE A 394 -16.76 -9.68 20.20
CA PHE A 394 -17.85 -9.97 19.27
C PHE A 394 -18.15 -11.47 19.24
N GLY A 395 -18.83 -11.96 20.28
CA GLY A 395 -19.53 -13.24 20.27
C GLY A 395 -20.88 -13.16 19.53
N PRO A 396 -21.68 -14.24 19.48
CA PRO A 396 -23.01 -14.21 18.87
C PRO A 396 -23.90 -13.19 19.62
N VAL A 397 -24.24 -12.09 18.95
CA VAL A 397 -25.15 -11.04 19.44
C VAL A 397 -26.52 -11.29 18.84
N THR A 398 -27.55 -11.22 19.67
CA THR A 398 -28.79 -11.93 19.35
C THR A 398 -30.03 -11.05 19.38
N THR A 399 -30.00 -9.92 20.11
CA THR A 399 -31.16 -9.01 20.22
C THR A 399 -30.92 -7.67 19.52
N GLU A 400 -31.99 -7.00 19.07
CA GLU A 400 -31.90 -5.74 18.31
C GLU A 400 -31.19 -4.63 19.11
N VAL A 401 -31.49 -4.50 20.41
CA VAL A 401 -30.85 -3.52 21.30
C VAL A 401 -29.35 -3.79 21.43
N LEU A 402 -28.97 -5.07 21.58
CA LEU A 402 -27.57 -5.46 21.68
C LEU A 402 -26.84 -5.29 20.34
N LEU A 403 -27.49 -5.60 19.20
CA LEU A 403 -26.94 -5.36 17.87
C LEU A 403 -26.67 -3.86 17.64
N ALA A 404 -27.62 -2.99 18.00
CA ALA A 404 -27.46 -1.55 17.89
C ALA A 404 -26.34 -1.01 18.79
N LYS A 405 -26.28 -1.48 20.05
CA LYS A 405 -25.20 -1.15 20.98
C LYS A 405 -23.84 -1.57 20.45
N ARG A 406 -23.75 -2.77 19.85
CA ARG A 406 -22.50 -3.29 19.29
C ARG A 406 -22.06 -2.55 18.04
N ALA A 407 -22.99 -2.15 17.18
CA ALA A 407 -22.69 -1.26 16.07
C ALA A 407 -22.17 0.10 16.54
N ALA A 408 -22.71 0.65 17.64
CA ALA A 408 -22.19 1.89 18.24
C ALA A 408 -20.77 1.71 18.82
N GLU A 409 -20.51 0.62 19.54
CA GLU A 409 -19.18 0.27 20.07
C GLU A 409 -18.15 0.10 18.94
N LEU A 410 -18.52 -0.56 17.85
CA LEU A 410 -17.66 -0.74 16.66
C LEU A 410 -17.41 0.58 15.93
N LYS A 411 -18.42 1.44 15.79
CA LYS A 411 -18.27 2.79 15.22
C LYS A 411 -17.35 3.67 16.07
N ALA A 412 -17.41 3.54 17.40
CA ALA A 412 -16.48 4.21 18.31
C ALA A 412 -15.05 3.69 18.11
N LEU A 413 -14.85 2.37 18.06
CA LEU A 413 -13.53 1.79 17.75
C LEU A 413 -13.00 2.27 16.38
N GLY A 414 -13.86 2.36 15.37
CA GLY A 414 -13.48 2.91 14.07
C GLY A 414 -13.07 4.38 14.11
N LYS A 415 -13.62 5.18 15.05
CA LYS A 415 -13.14 6.56 15.30
C LYS A 415 -11.78 6.55 15.97
N ASP A 416 -11.60 5.71 16.99
CA ASP A 416 -10.36 5.59 17.72
C ASP A 416 -9.22 5.14 16.79
N LEU A 417 -9.45 4.12 15.95
CA LEU A 417 -8.48 3.68 14.94
C LEU A 417 -8.09 4.84 14.01
N ARG A 418 -9.06 5.62 13.50
CA ARG A 418 -8.73 6.79 12.66
C ARG A 418 -7.84 7.81 13.38
N GLN A 419 -8.01 7.98 14.69
CA GLN A 419 -7.12 8.83 15.47
C GLN A 419 -5.74 8.18 15.67
N TRP A 420 -5.69 6.88 15.98
CA TRP A 420 -4.44 6.13 16.18
C TRP A 420 -3.62 5.99 14.90
N LYS A 421 -4.23 6.13 13.73
CA LYS A 421 -3.54 6.22 12.44
C LYS A 421 -2.47 7.31 12.43
N ILE A 422 -2.65 8.39 13.20
CA ILE A 422 -1.67 9.47 13.31
C ILE A 422 -0.39 8.98 14.01
N SER A 423 -0.52 8.25 15.13
CA SER A 423 0.62 7.66 15.84
C SER A 423 1.33 6.60 14.99
N LEU A 424 0.55 5.76 14.27
CA LEU A 424 1.08 4.79 13.32
C LEU A 424 1.85 5.46 12.15
N ASP A 425 1.35 6.58 11.63
CA ASP A 425 2.02 7.34 10.58
C ASP A 425 3.31 7.99 11.07
N ALA A 426 3.31 8.53 12.29
CA ALA A 426 4.53 9.04 12.93
C ALA A 426 5.61 7.94 13.07
N ALA A 427 5.23 6.74 13.51
CA ALA A 427 6.15 5.60 13.60
C ALA A 427 6.66 5.17 12.21
N ASN A 428 5.79 5.13 11.21
CA ASN A 428 6.18 4.79 9.83
C ASN A 428 7.10 5.86 9.21
N ASP A 429 6.86 7.14 9.47
CA ASP A 429 7.67 8.23 8.92
C ASP A 429 9.06 8.26 9.57
N MET A 430 9.16 7.97 10.87
CA MET A 430 10.45 7.75 11.52
C MET A 430 11.17 6.50 10.99
N ALA A 431 10.45 5.41 10.73
CA ALA A 431 11.04 4.23 10.08
C ALA A 431 11.61 4.60 8.70
N LYS A 432 10.86 5.31 7.85
CA LYS A 432 11.35 5.77 6.53
C LYS A 432 12.57 6.68 6.65
N LYS A 433 12.61 7.56 7.66
CA LYS A 433 13.78 8.40 7.95
C LYS A 433 15.01 7.53 8.21
N LEU A 434 14.89 6.55 9.12
CA LEU A 434 15.98 5.62 9.45
C LEU A 434 16.47 4.84 8.22
N LEU A 435 15.55 4.31 7.42
CA LEU A 435 15.88 3.55 6.20
C LEU A 435 16.55 4.40 5.13
N ARG A 436 16.30 5.71 5.10
CA ARG A 436 16.90 6.64 4.13
C ARG A 436 18.26 7.14 4.59
N ASP A 437 18.37 7.53 5.86
CA ASP A 437 19.53 8.26 6.36
C ASP A 437 20.67 7.30 6.80
N TYR A 438 20.37 6.03 7.08
CA TYR A 438 21.34 5.02 7.56
C TYR A 438 21.48 3.79 6.63
N THR A 439 21.40 3.99 5.31
CA THR A 439 21.53 2.91 4.30
C THR A 439 22.89 2.18 4.29
N ALA A 440 23.92 2.78 4.91
CA ALA A 440 25.24 2.16 5.05
C ALA A 440 25.33 1.19 6.25
N ASP A 441 24.30 1.18 7.10
CA ASP A 441 24.18 0.34 8.28
C ASP A 441 23.12 -0.75 8.08
N ASP A 442 22.98 -1.64 9.06
CA ASP A 442 22.04 -2.75 8.95
C ASP A 442 20.62 -2.32 9.32
N THR A 443 19.74 -2.20 8.31
CA THR A 443 18.36 -1.71 8.45
C THR A 443 17.29 -2.80 8.56
N HIS A 444 17.64 -4.09 8.47
CA HIS A 444 16.66 -5.18 8.33
C HIS A 444 15.61 -5.19 9.45
N ARG A 445 16.04 -4.90 10.69
CA ARG A 445 15.18 -4.90 11.86
C ARG A 445 14.08 -3.83 11.77
N VAL A 446 14.42 -2.65 11.27
CA VAL A 446 13.45 -1.55 11.07
C VAL A 446 12.43 -1.95 10.00
N GLU A 447 12.88 -2.57 8.91
CA GLU A 447 12.00 -3.05 7.83
C GLU A 447 11.04 -4.13 8.31
N GLU A 448 11.54 -5.14 9.02
CA GLU A 448 10.75 -6.25 9.54
C GLU A 448 9.66 -5.77 10.50
N ILE A 449 10.06 -4.97 11.50
CA ILE A 449 9.16 -4.47 12.53
C ILE A 449 8.10 -3.54 11.92
N CYS A 450 8.51 -2.65 11.01
CA CYS A 450 7.58 -1.78 10.28
C CYS A 450 6.57 -2.60 9.46
N GLY A 451 7.03 -3.66 8.78
CA GLY A 451 6.16 -4.59 8.04
C GLY A 451 5.16 -5.31 8.95
N GLN A 452 5.58 -5.77 10.12
CA GLN A 452 4.69 -6.39 11.12
C GLN A 452 3.63 -5.41 11.63
N LEU A 453 4.02 -4.17 11.93
CA LEU A 453 3.10 -3.12 12.38
C LEU A 453 2.07 -2.77 11.30
N GLN A 454 2.48 -2.68 10.04
CA GLN A 454 1.57 -2.45 8.91
C GLN A 454 0.62 -3.63 8.69
N HIS A 455 1.12 -4.86 8.83
CA HIS A 455 0.31 -6.07 8.68
C HIS A 455 -0.78 -6.17 9.75
N THR A 456 -0.41 -5.97 11.02
CA THR A 456 -1.37 -5.99 12.16
C THR A 456 -2.44 -4.91 12.02
N TRP A 457 -2.05 -3.69 11.62
CA TRP A 457 -3.00 -2.62 11.31
C TRP A 457 -3.98 -2.99 10.20
N ALA A 458 -3.47 -3.55 9.09
CA ALA A 458 -4.31 -3.95 7.96
C ALA A 458 -5.29 -5.08 8.34
N ASP A 459 -4.85 -6.06 9.14
CA ASP A 459 -5.72 -7.13 9.62
C ASP A 459 -6.82 -6.62 10.57
N LEU A 460 -6.47 -5.71 11.49
CA LEU A 460 -7.43 -5.06 12.38
C LEU A 460 -8.51 -4.29 11.60
N LEU A 461 -8.11 -3.50 10.60
CA LEU A 461 -9.06 -2.79 9.74
C LEU A 461 -9.97 -3.74 8.96
N ARG A 462 -9.41 -4.83 8.42
CA ARG A 462 -10.19 -5.85 7.72
C ARG A 462 -11.23 -6.48 8.63
N ARG A 463 -10.82 -6.91 9.84
CA ARG A 463 -11.71 -7.52 10.84
C ARG A 463 -12.78 -6.55 11.32
N LEU A 464 -12.45 -5.27 11.54
CA LEU A 464 -13.41 -4.23 11.87
C LEU A 464 -14.48 -4.10 10.78
N ASN A 465 -14.07 -4.01 9.51
CA ASN A 465 -14.98 -3.88 8.37
C ASN A 465 -15.84 -5.13 8.18
N ASP A 466 -15.27 -6.32 8.34
CA ASP A 466 -16.00 -7.58 8.26
C ASP A 466 -17.09 -7.65 9.35
N GLN A 467 -16.76 -7.24 10.57
CA GLN A 467 -17.72 -7.17 11.67
C GLN A 467 -18.80 -6.10 11.47
N ASP A 468 -18.45 -4.93 10.92
CA ASP A 468 -19.41 -3.87 10.61
C ASP A 468 -20.43 -4.35 9.57
N ALA A 469 -19.95 -5.01 8.51
CA ALA A 469 -20.80 -5.60 7.49
C ALA A 469 -21.72 -6.70 8.04
N MET A 470 -21.21 -7.57 8.92
CA MET A 470 -22.01 -8.61 9.56
C MET A 470 -23.08 -8.02 10.49
N LEU A 471 -22.74 -7.01 11.29
CA LEU A 471 -23.69 -6.36 12.20
C LEU A 471 -24.77 -5.58 11.43
N GLU A 472 -24.40 -4.83 10.38
CA GLU A 472 -25.35 -4.11 9.54
C GLU A 472 -26.32 -5.07 8.83
N LEU A 473 -25.83 -6.23 8.36
CA LEU A 473 -26.68 -7.27 7.79
C LEU A 473 -27.63 -7.86 8.84
N ALA A 474 -27.14 -8.15 10.05
CA ALA A 474 -27.95 -8.68 11.14
C ALA A 474 -29.05 -7.69 11.58
N ILE A 475 -28.71 -6.40 11.71
CA ILE A 475 -29.68 -5.34 12.02
C ILE A 475 -30.74 -5.23 10.92
N LYS A 476 -30.34 -5.25 9.64
CA LYS A 476 -31.28 -5.20 8.51
C LYS A 476 -32.23 -6.40 8.50
N ARG A 477 -31.70 -7.61 8.71
CA ARG A 477 -32.52 -8.83 8.79
C ARG A 477 -33.51 -8.78 9.96
N SER A 478 -33.06 -8.35 11.13
CA SER A 478 -33.91 -8.18 12.30
C SER A 478 -35.07 -7.21 12.01
N LYS A 479 -34.78 -6.04 11.44
CA LYS A 479 -35.79 -5.04 11.08
C LYS A 479 -36.75 -5.54 9.99
N GLN A 480 -36.23 -6.25 9.00
CA GLN A 480 -37.03 -6.80 7.91
C GLN A 480 -38.02 -7.85 8.43
N LEU A 481 -37.57 -8.74 9.32
CA LEU A 481 -38.44 -9.72 9.98
C LEU A 481 -39.57 -9.04 10.76
N GLN A 482 -39.27 -7.98 11.53
CA GLN A 482 -40.29 -7.21 12.25
C GLN A 482 -41.32 -6.60 11.29
N LEU A 483 -40.86 -5.97 10.21
CA LEU A 483 -41.72 -5.32 9.22
C LEU A 483 -42.58 -6.33 8.45
N ASP A 484 -42.02 -7.45 8.02
CA ASP A 484 -42.76 -8.47 7.27
C ASP A 484 -43.79 -9.17 8.16
N LEU A 485 -43.46 -9.40 9.44
CA LEU A 485 -44.42 -9.89 10.43
C LEU A 485 -45.57 -8.90 10.64
N GLU A 486 -45.28 -7.60 10.75
CA GLU A 486 -46.32 -6.55 10.86
C GLU A 486 -47.22 -6.50 9.62
N ARG A 487 -46.63 -6.53 8.42
CA ARG A 487 -47.37 -6.53 7.15
C ARG A 487 -48.28 -7.73 7.03
N PHE A 488 -47.78 -8.91 7.39
CA PHE A 488 -48.55 -10.14 7.33
C PHE A 488 -49.69 -10.15 8.36
N LEU A 489 -49.46 -9.68 9.58
CA LEU A 489 -50.52 -9.52 10.60
C LEU A 489 -51.59 -8.51 10.17
N ALA A 490 -51.21 -7.42 9.48
CA ALA A 490 -52.15 -6.46 8.92
C ALA A 490 -52.99 -7.09 7.79
N TRP A 491 -52.35 -7.82 6.88
CA TRP A 491 -53.04 -8.56 5.83
C TRP A 491 -54.00 -9.62 6.41
N LEU A 492 -53.56 -10.39 7.42
CA LEU A 492 -54.40 -11.37 8.13
C LEU A 492 -55.66 -10.71 8.67
N THR A 493 -55.53 -9.53 9.28
CA THR A 493 -56.68 -8.76 9.79
C THR A 493 -57.65 -8.37 8.66
N GLY A 494 -57.12 -7.95 7.51
CA GLY A 494 -57.92 -7.64 6.32
C GLY A 494 -58.65 -8.86 5.76
N ALA A 495 -57.97 -9.99 5.64
CA ALA A 495 -58.52 -11.25 5.14
C ALA A 495 -59.58 -11.82 6.10
N GLU A 496 -59.36 -11.78 7.42
CA GLU A 496 -60.36 -12.13 8.44
C GLU A 496 -61.62 -11.25 8.33
N THR A 497 -61.43 -9.94 8.09
CA THR A 497 -62.55 -9.00 7.89
C THR A 497 -63.31 -9.30 6.59
N ALA A 498 -62.59 -9.59 5.50
CA ALA A 498 -63.19 -9.99 4.23
C ALA A 498 -63.99 -11.30 4.36
N ALA A 499 -63.40 -12.33 4.99
CA ALA A 499 -64.08 -13.59 5.27
C ALA A 499 -65.37 -13.36 6.08
N SER A 500 -65.31 -12.53 7.12
CA SER A 500 -66.47 -12.25 7.99
C SER A 500 -67.60 -11.53 7.24
N ARG A 501 -67.26 -10.57 6.37
CA ARG A 501 -68.24 -9.87 5.51
C ARG A 501 -68.88 -10.80 4.50
N LEU A 502 -68.08 -11.67 3.87
CA LEU A 502 -68.59 -12.63 2.91
C LEU A 502 -69.51 -13.63 3.63
N GLU A 503 -69.12 -14.15 4.80
CA GLU A 503 -69.96 -15.04 5.62
C GLU A 503 -71.31 -14.40 5.98
N GLU A 504 -71.31 -13.10 6.31
CA GLU A 504 -72.53 -12.36 6.61
C GLU A 504 -73.41 -12.14 5.38
N ALA A 505 -72.82 -11.78 4.23
CA ALA A 505 -73.53 -11.66 2.97
C ALA A 505 -74.12 -13.00 2.50
N GLY A 506 -73.38 -14.10 2.66
CA GLY A 506 -73.86 -15.45 2.37
C GLY A 506 -75.03 -15.89 3.25
N ARG A 507 -75.09 -15.45 4.53
CA ARG A 507 -76.24 -15.68 5.41
C ARG A 507 -77.45 -14.81 5.05
N ALA A 508 -77.22 -13.57 4.62
CA ALA A 508 -78.27 -12.61 4.29
C ALA A 508 -79.01 -12.95 2.98
N GLU A 509 -78.32 -13.52 1.98
CA GLU A 509 -78.91 -13.83 0.67
C GLU A 509 -79.74 -15.12 0.60
N GLY A 510 -79.85 -15.90 1.69
CA GLY A 510 -80.74 -17.05 1.77
C GLY A 510 -80.57 -18.01 0.58
N VAL A 511 -79.40 -18.64 0.47
CA VAL A 511 -78.95 -19.62 -0.55
C VAL A 511 -80.08 -20.17 -1.43
N SER A 512 -80.43 -19.44 -2.49
CA SER A 512 -81.26 -19.94 -3.58
C SER A 512 -80.35 -20.10 -4.79
N GLU A 513 -80.14 -21.35 -5.20
CA GLU A 513 -79.28 -21.70 -6.33
C GLU A 513 -79.78 -21.02 -7.62
N GLY A 514 -79.01 -20.07 -8.14
CA GLY A 514 -79.23 -19.50 -9.48
C GLY A 514 -79.25 -17.98 -9.58
N LEU A 515 -79.28 -17.24 -8.47
CA LEU A 515 -79.26 -15.78 -8.50
C LEU A 515 -77.89 -15.22 -8.95
N PRO A 516 -77.85 -14.14 -9.76
CA PRO A 516 -76.62 -13.46 -10.15
C PRO A 516 -75.72 -13.08 -8.96
N GLU A 517 -76.33 -12.73 -7.83
CA GLU A 517 -75.67 -12.31 -6.59
C GLU A 517 -74.89 -13.46 -5.93
N ALA A 518 -75.48 -14.67 -5.88
CA ALA A 518 -74.81 -15.88 -5.39
C ALA A 518 -73.56 -16.25 -6.23
N ARG A 519 -73.59 -15.99 -7.54
CA ARG A 519 -72.41 -16.20 -8.43
C ARG A 519 -71.29 -15.19 -8.15
N VAL A 520 -71.65 -13.96 -7.79
CA VAL A 520 -70.67 -12.92 -7.41
C VAL A 520 -70.03 -13.25 -6.08
N LEU A 521 -70.82 -13.67 -5.07
CA LEU A 521 -70.33 -14.14 -3.78
C LEU A 521 -69.36 -15.31 -3.94
N LEU A 522 -69.72 -16.32 -4.74
CA LEU A 522 -68.84 -17.47 -5.01
C LEU A 522 -67.50 -17.05 -5.63
N ARG A 523 -67.52 -16.08 -6.55
CA ARG A 523 -66.28 -15.55 -7.14
C ARG A 523 -65.42 -14.84 -6.10
N GLN A 524 -66.01 -14.00 -5.25
CA GLN A 524 -65.29 -13.30 -4.19
C GLN A 524 -64.67 -14.27 -3.16
N TYR A 525 -65.35 -15.39 -2.86
CA TYR A 525 -64.77 -16.47 -2.06
C TYR A 525 -63.59 -17.15 -2.74
N GLN A 526 -63.67 -17.41 -4.05
CA GLN A 526 -62.58 -18.00 -4.81
C GLN A 526 -61.37 -17.05 -4.89
N GLU A 527 -61.59 -15.76 -5.03
CA GLU A 527 -60.55 -14.72 -5.02
C GLU A 527 -59.85 -14.67 -3.65
N LEU A 528 -60.62 -14.59 -2.55
CA LEU A 528 -60.06 -14.63 -1.20
C LEU A 528 -59.29 -15.93 -0.91
N GLN A 529 -59.79 -17.06 -1.39
CA GLN A 529 -59.11 -18.35 -1.23
C GLN A 529 -57.80 -18.39 -2.02
N ALA A 530 -57.79 -17.85 -3.25
CA ALA A 530 -56.57 -17.73 -4.05
C ALA A 530 -55.54 -16.81 -3.37
N GLU A 531 -55.99 -15.71 -2.75
CA GLU A 531 -55.12 -14.84 -1.95
C GLU A 531 -54.54 -15.56 -0.72
N ILE A 532 -55.36 -16.31 0.02
CA ILE A 532 -54.91 -17.12 1.16
C ILE A 532 -53.88 -18.15 0.69
N ASP A 533 -54.13 -18.85 -0.41
CA ASP A 533 -53.19 -19.86 -0.91
C ASP A 533 -51.88 -19.21 -1.41
N GLY A 534 -51.95 -18.01 -1.99
CA GLY A 534 -50.77 -17.24 -2.40
C GLY A 534 -49.89 -16.75 -1.24
N HIS A 535 -50.44 -16.60 -0.03
CA HIS A 535 -49.70 -16.14 1.16
C HIS A 535 -49.09 -17.27 1.99
N GLN A 536 -49.28 -18.54 1.60
CA GLN A 536 -48.79 -19.71 2.34
C GLN A 536 -47.25 -19.74 2.47
N ASP A 537 -46.53 -19.31 1.44
CA ASP A 537 -45.06 -19.29 1.48
C ASP A 537 -44.51 -18.14 2.33
N VAL A 538 -45.24 -17.02 2.40
CA VAL A 538 -44.91 -15.88 3.28
C VAL A 538 -45.00 -16.29 4.74
N LEU A 539 -46.08 -17.01 5.12
CA LEU A 539 -46.22 -17.57 6.46
C LEU A 539 -45.04 -18.49 6.81
N ARG A 540 -44.70 -19.42 5.90
CA ARG A 540 -43.61 -20.38 6.12
C ARG A 540 -42.27 -19.67 6.32
N GLY A 541 -41.95 -18.70 5.46
CA GLY A 541 -40.73 -17.91 5.58
C GLY A 541 -40.67 -17.13 6.91
N LEU A 542 -41.76 -16.46 7.29
CA LEU A 542 -41.84 -15.71 8.55
C LEU A 542 -41.73 -16.59 9.79
N ASP A 543 -42.33 -17.78 9.77
CA ASP A 543 -42.27 -18.73 10.88
C ASP A 543 -40.87 -19.37 11.00
N GLU A 544 -40.23 -19.71 9.88
CA GLU A 544 -38.84 -20.20 9.85
C GLU A 544 -37.85 -19.14 10.34
N ASP A 545 -37.86 -17.95 9.73
CA ASP A 545 -36.98 -16.83 10.09
C ASP A 545 -37.24 -16.37 11.53
N GLY A 546 -38.51 -16.33 11.94
CA GLY A 546 -38.94 -15.99 13.29
C GLY A 546 -38.42 -16.97 14.34
N ARG A 547 -38.55 -18.28 14.12
CA ARG A 547 -38.03 -19.30 15.04
C ARG A 547 -36.50 -19.27 15.13
N HIS A 548 -35.82 -19.10 14.00
CA HIS A 548 -34.36 -18.95 14.00
C HIS A 548 -33.93 -17.73 14.82
N ALA A 549 -34.64 -16.61 14.70
CA ALA A 549 -34.38 -15.42 15.48
C ALA A 549 -34.65 -15.63 16.99
N VAL A 550 -35.74 -16.30 17.37
CA VAL A 550 -36.05 -16.63 18.77
C VAL A 550 -34.97 -17.53 19.39
N VAL A 551 -34.52 -18.56 18.67
CA VAL A 551 -33.43 -19.44 19.11
C VAL A 551 -32.13 -18.67 19.26
N ALA A 552 -31.83 -17.77 18.31
CA ALA A 552 -30.65 -16.92 18.41
C ALA A 552 -30.72 -16.06 19.68
N MET A 553 -31.88 -15.48 20.03
CA MET A 553 -32.06 -14.60 21.20
C MET A 553 -31.91 -15.27 22.58
N GLN A 554 -31.70 -16.60 22.66
CA GLN A 554 -31.38 -17.34 23.90
C GLN A 554 -32.33 -17.05 25.08
N GLY A 555 -33.63 -16.86 24.81
CA GLY A 555 -34.64 -16.67 25.86
C GLY A 555 -34.66 -15.28 26.50
N SER A 556 -34.21 -14.24 25.79
CA SER A 556 -34.47 -12.85 26.21
C SER A 556 -35.97 -12.51 26.22
N ASP A 557 -36.35 -11.45 26.92
CA ASP A 557 -37.73 -10.92 26.89
C ASP A 557 -38.21 -10.61 25.46
N GLU A 558 -37.30 -10.16 24.59
CA GLU A 558 -37.57 -9.91 23.17
C GLU A 558 -37.83 -11.21 22.41
N ALA A 559 -37.11 -12.29 22.75
CA ALA A 559 -37.35 -13.63 22.21
C ALA A 559 -38.76 -14.11 22.57
N PHE A 560 -39.18 -13.94 23.83
CA PHE A 560 -40.52 -14.30 24.29
C PHE A 560 -41.61 -13.47 23.59
N GLN A 561 -41.38 -12.17 23.41
CA GLN A 561 -42.32 -11.30 22.70
C GLN A 561 -42.46 -11.70 21.22
N LEU A 562 -41.34 -11.99 20.53
CA LEU A 562 -41.36 -12.45 19.16
C LEU A 562 -42.07 -13.81 19.03
N GLN A 563 -41.76 -14.76 19.93
CA GLN A 563 -42.42 -16.06 19.96
C GLN A 563 -43.94 -15.92 20.11
N ARG A 564 -44.40 -15.09 21.05
CA ARG A 564 -45.83 -14.84 21.25
C ARG A 564 -46.51 -14.28 20.01
N ARG A 565 -45.83 -13.41 19.25
CA ARG A 565 -46.38 -12.85 18.00
C ARG A 565 -46.45 -13.90 16.89
N LEU A 566 -45.45 -14.78 16.78
CA LEU A 566 -45.46 -15.90 15.84
C LEU A 566 -46.58 -16.90 16.17
N ASP A 567 -46.78 -17.20 17.45
CA ASP A 567 -47.86 -18.08 17.90
C ASP A 567 -49.24 -17.50 17.59
N ASP A 568 -49.43 -16.19 17.81
CA ASP A 568 -50.68 -15.51 17.45
C ASP A 568 -50.93 -15.53 15.92
N MET A 569 -49.90 -15.21 15.13
CA MET A 569 -49.94 -15.29 13.67
C MET A 569 -50.37 -16.68 13.18
N ASN A 570 -49.70 -17.74 13.67
CA ASN A 570 -49.97 -19.12 13.28
C ASN A 570 -51.38 -19.57 13.67
N ARG A 571 -51.84 -19.19 14.87
CA ARG A 571 -53.20 -19.48 15.35
C ARG A 571 -54.26 -18.82 14.47
N ARG A 572 -54.09 -17.53 14.17
CA ARG A 572 -55.02 -16.74 13.34
C ARG A 572 -55.09 -17.24 11.91
N TRP A 573 -53.95 -17.60 11.33
CA TRP A 573 -53.90 -18.22 10.00
C TRP A 573 -54.66 -19.55 9.96
N ALA A 574 -54.47 -20.42 10.95
CA ALA A 574 -55.17 -21.70 11.02
C ALA A 574 -56.70 -21.52 11.16
N GLU A 575 -57.12 -20.50 11.93
CA GLU A 575 -58.53 -20.12 12.05
C GLU A 575 -59.10 -19.65 10.71
N LEU A 576 -58.43 -18.71 10.05
CA LEU A 576 -58.86 -18.15 8.78
C LEU A 576 -59.03 -19.25 7.71
N ARG A 577 -58.05 -20.16 7.60
CA ARG A 577 -58.15 -21.30 6.68
C ARG A 577 -59.32 -22.24 6.99
N ARG A 578 -59.60 -22.50 8.27
CA ARG A 578 -60.72 -23.34 8.66
C ARG A 578 -62.05 -22.68 8.31
N ARG A 579 -62.16 -21.38 8.56
CA ARG A 579 -63.34 -20.58 8.23
C ARG A 579 -63.61 -20.57 6.73
N THR A 580 -62.63 -20.24 5.90
CA THR A 580 -62.85 -20.21 4.43
C THR A 580 -63.14 -21.58 3.83
N MET A 581 -62.60 -22.66 4.41
CA MET A 581 -62.96 -24.03 4.01
C MET A 581 -64.37 -24.45 4.42
N SER A 582 -64.91 -23.90 5.52
CA SER A 582 -66.27 -24.19 5.99
C SER A 582 -67.37 -23.50 5.17
N ILE A 583 -67.00 -22.59 4.27
CA ILE A 583 -67.93 -21.83 3.43
C ILE A 583 -68.07 -22.43 2.02
N ARG A 584 -67.16 -23.35 1.66
CA ARG A 584 -67.40 -24.30 0.56
C ARG A 584 -68.54 -25.23 0.92
#